data_AF-A0A2X4WQC8-F1
#
_entry.id   AF-A0A2X4WQC8-F1
#
_cell.length_a   1.000
_cell.length_b   1.000
_cell.length_c   1.000
_cell.angle_alpha   90.00
_cell.angle_beta   90.00
_cell.angle_gamma   90.00
#
_symmetry.space_group_name_H-M   'P 1'
#
loop_
_entity.id
_entity.type
_entity.pdbx_description
1 polymer ?
#
loop_
_entity_poly.entity_id
_entity_poly.type
_entity_poly.pdbx_seq_one_letter_code
_entity_poly.pdbx_strand_id
1 'polypeptide(L)' 'MDNHDEKLLKKLEEFHVEVPEFPMRKKKVHRLANWLFEEVPIPSVSMNLTGKGMILIQMMPLVIIVLTLIPLLF' A
#
# COMPACT_ATOMS: atom_id res chain seq x y z
N MET A 1 -35.66 10.86 -14.17
CA MET A 1 -34.75 10.01 -14.98
C MET A 1 -34.71 10.63 -16.35
N ASP A 2 -33.52 11.02 -16.78
CA ASP A 2 -33.33 11.81 -17.99
C ASP A 2 -33.66 10.98 -19.23
N ASN A 3 -34.31 11.60 -20.23
CA ASN A 3 -34.72 10.99 -21.50
C ASN A 3 -33.53 10.33 -22.27
N HIS A 4 -32.30 10.69 -21.89
CA HIS A 4 -31.07 10.11 -22.43
C HIS A 4 -30.84 8.66 -21.96
N ASP A 5 -31.15 8.36 -20.69
CA ASP A 5 -30.94 7.05 -20.09
C ASP A 5 -31.86 6.00 -20.73
N GLU A 6 -33.10 6.39 -21.02
CA GLU A 6 -34.11 5.52 -21.63
C GLU A 6 -33.74 5.14 -23.08
N LYS A 7 -33.13 6.08 -23.81
CA LYS A 7 -32.67 5.85 -25.19
C LYS A 7 -31.46 4.92 -25.24
N LEU A 8 -30.57 4.99 -24.26
CA LEU A 8 -29.43 4.09 -24.12
C LEU A 8 -29.87 2.67 -23.77
N LEU A 9 -30.82 2.52 -22.84
CA LEU A 9 -31.37 1.22 -22.46
C LEU A 9 -32.05 0.51 -23.64
N LYS A 10 -32.88 1.23 -24.42
CA LYS A 10 -33.49 0.67 -25.64
C LYS A 10 -32.46 0.19 -26.67
N LYS A 11 -31.35 0.91 -26.81
CA LYS A 11 -30.29 0.53 -27.75
C LYS A 11 -29.46 -0.64 -27.23
N LEU A 12 -29.31 -0.79 -25.92
CA LEU A 12 -28.68 -1.95 -25.29
C LEU A 12 -29.53 -3.22 -25.43
N GLU A 13 -30.85 -3.09 -25.36
CA GLU A 13 -31.80 -4.20 -25.53
C GLU A 13 -31.86 -4.72 -26.98
N GLU A 14 -31.60 -3.85 -27.96
CA GLU A 14 -31.47 -4.22 -29.40
C GLU A 14 -30.32 -5.20 -29.66
N PHE A 15 -29.25 -5.13 -28.85
CA PHE A 15 -28.16 -6.09 -28.91
C PHE A 15 -28.42 -7.16 -27.84
N HIS A 16 -29.02 -8.29 -28.26
CA HIS A 16 -29.23 -9.48 -27.44
C HIS A 16 -27.88 -10.14 -27.11
N VAL A 17 -27.03 -9.43 -26.38
CA VAL A 17 -25.75 -9.93 -25.88
C VAL A 17 -26.02 -10.45 -24.50
N GLU A 18 -25.86 -11.76 -24.33
CA GLU A 18 -25.87 -12.38 -23.02
C GLU A 18 -24.77 -11.73 -22.18
N VAL A 19 -25.18 -10.84 -21.27
CA VAL A 19 -24.26 -10.23 -20.30
C VAL A 19 -23.97 -11.33 -19.29
N PRO A 20 -22.75 -11.88 -19.25
CA PRO A 20 -22.45 -12.92 -18.28
C PRO A 20 -22.52 -12.33 -16.87
N GLU A 21 -22.99 -13.13 -15.92
CA GLU A 21 -23.03 -12.80 -14.49
C GLU A 21 -21.61 -12.53 -13.97
N PHE A 22 -21.15 -11.28 -14.07
CA PHE A 22 -19.87 -10.87 -13.48
C PHE A 22 -20.05 -10.72 -11.97
N PRO A 23 -19.34 -11.49 -11.12
CA PRO A 23 -19.43 -11.36 -9.67
C PRO A 23 -18.80 -10.04 -9.21
N MET A 24 -19.55 -8.94 -9.30
CA MET A 24 -19.06 -7.57 -9.06
C MET A 24 -18.78 -7.26 -7.58
N ARG A 25 -19.19 -8.10 -6.62
CA ARG A 25 -19.31 -7.67 -5.22
C ARG A 25 -18.29 -8.21 -4.23
N LYS A 26 -17.29 -8.98 -4.65
CA LYS A 26 -16.25 -9.47 -3.70
C LYS A 26 -14.84 -8.98 -3.99
N LYS A 27 -14.54 -8.54 -5.22
CA LYS A 27 -13.16 -8.17 -5.59
C LYS A 27 -12.69 -6.85 -4.99
N LYS A 28 -13.55 -5.82 -4.83
CA LYS A 28 -13.08 -4.49 -4.36
C LYS A 28 -12.69 -4.51 -2.88
N VAL A 29 -13.56 -5.05 -2.03
CA VAL A 29 -13.29 -5.16 -0.58
C VAL A 29 -12.19 -6.17 -0.32
N HIS A 30 -12.18 -7.32 -1.02
CA HIS A 30 -11.09 -8.29 -0.89
C HIS A 30 -9.76 -7.74 -1.40
N ARG A 31 -9.75 -6.92 -2.46
CA ARG A 31 -8.54 -6.24 -2.94
C ARG A 31 -8.06 -5.13 -2.00
N LEU A 32 -8.98 -4.43 -1.31
CA LEU A 32 -8.62 -3.47 -0.27
C LEU A 32 -8.10 -4.16 0.99
N ALA A 33 -8.72 -5.27 1.39
CA ALA A 33 -8.27 -6.09 2.49
C ALA A 33 -6.90 -6.70 2.20
N ASN A 34 -6.70 -7.26 1.00
CA ASN A 34 -5.39 -7.72 0.57
C ASN A 34 -4.43 -6.53 0.53
N TRP A 35 -4.76 -5.37 -0.05
CA TRP A 35 -3.85 -4.21 -0.02
C TRP A 35 -3.49 -3.73 1.40
N LEU A 36 -4.38 -3.85 2.39
CA LEU A 36 -4.14 -3.47 3.79
C LEU A 36 -3.37 -4.53 4.60
N PHE A 37 -3.60 -5.80 4.33
CA PHE A 37 -3.11 -6.92 5.14
C PHE A 37 -2.15 -7.87 4.40
N GLU A 38 -1.92 -7.65 3.11
CA GLU A 38 -0.89 -8.33 2.35
C GLU A 38 0.43 -7.86 2.91
N GLU A 39 1.14 -8.81 3.53
CA GLU A 39 2.52 -8.65 3.91
C GLU A 39 3.29 -8.30 2.63
N VAL A 40 3.49 -7.00 2.41
CA VAL A 40 4.45 -6.55 1.40
C VAL A 40 5.73 -7.30 1.75
N PRO A 41 6.33 -8.07 0.83
CA PRO A 41 7.67 -8.57 1.03
C PRO A 41 8.54 -7.32 1.10
N ILE A 42 8.70 -6.78 2.31
CA ILE A 42 9.71 -5.80 2.62
C ILE A 42 10.96 -6.47 2.09
N PRO A 43 11.65 -5.92 1.07
CA PRO A 43 12.89 -6.50 0.59
C PRO A 43 13.76 -6.68 1.81
N SER A 44 13.86 -7.94 2.23
CA SER A 44 14.06 -8.30 3.62
C SER A 44 15.50 -8.01 3.93
N VAL A 45 15.78 -6.81 4.45
CA VAL A 45 17.08 -6.48 5.01
C VAL A 45 18.24 -6.78 4.03
N SER A 46 17.98 -6.79 2.73
CA SER A 46 19.01 -6.63 1.69
C SER A 46 19.22 -5.13 1.42
N MET A 47 18.84 -4.28 2.37
CA MET A 47 19.43 -2.96 2.49
C MET A 47 20.92 -3.23 2.62
N ASN A 48 21.67 -2.87 1.60
CA ASN A 48 23.12 -2.99 1.49
C ASN A 48 23.80 -2.23 2.63
N LEU A 49 23.66 -2.71 3.86
CA LEU A 49 24.38 -2.26 5.01
C LEU A 49 25.76 -2.88 4.90
N THR A 50 26.56 -2.33 3.97
CA THR A 50 28.01 -2.48 3.94
C THR A 50 28.49 -2.38 5.39
N GLY A 51 29.39 -3.25 5.87
CA GLY A 51 29.72 -3.36 7.31
C GLY A 51 29.96 -2.03 8.04
N LYS A 52 30.38 -0.97 7.33
CA LYS A 52 30.42 0.43 7.81
C LYS A 52 29.07 0.96 8.31
N GLY A 53 27.97 0.69 7.63
CA GLY A 53 26.61 1.07 8.04
C GLY A 53 26.15 0.35 9.31
N MET A 54 26.53 -0.92 9.51
CA MET A 54 26.27 -1.62 10.78
C MET A 54 27.03 -0.99 11.94
N ILE A 55 28.29 -0.62 11.72
CA ILE A 55 29.11 0.06 12.74
C ILE A 55 28.47 1.41 13.14
N LEU A 56 27.98 2.19 12.17
CA LEU A 56 27.30 3.46 12.49
C LEU A 56 26.02 3.27 13.32
N ILE A 57 25.22 2.25 13.00
CA ILE A 57 24.02 1.93 13.80
C ILE A 57 24.41 1.48 15.21
N GLN A 58 25.45 0.63 15.33
CA GLN A 58 25.93 0.15 16.62
C GLN A 58 26.52 1.28 17.49
N MET A 59 27.11 2.31 16.88
CA MET A 59 27.68 3.46 17.60
C MET A 59 26.65 4.55 17.89
N MET A 60 25.45 4.51 17.32
CA MET A 60 24.38 5.49 17.56
C MET A 60 24.08 5.70 19.06
N PRO A 61 23.96 4.66 19.90
CA PRO A 61 23.68 4.84 21.33
C PRO A 61 24.80 5.62 22.05
N LEU A 62 26.06 5.41 21.66
CA LEU A 62 27.20 6.12 22.25
C LEU A 62 27.20 7.61 21.90
N VAL A 63 26.83 7.96 20.66
CA VAL A 63 26.68 9.35 20.23
C VAL A 63 25.59 10.06 21.04
N ILE A 64 24.45 9.38 21.27
CA ILE A 64 23.36 9.92 22.08
C ILE A 64 23.84 10.19 23.51
N ILE A 65 24.56 9.25 24.13
CA ILE A 65 25.09 9.41 25.49
C ILE A 65 25.99 10.65 25.58
N VAL A 66 26.93 10.81 24.65
CA VAL A 66 27.83 11.97 24.62
C VAL A 66 27.04 13.28 24.46
N LEU A 67 26.08 13.32 23.54
CA LEU A 67 25.23 14.50 23.33
C LEU A 67 24.40 14.85 24.56
N THR A 68 23.92 13.86 25.30
CA THR A 68 23.14 14.08 26.54
C THR A 68 24.02 14.50 27.73
N LEU A 69 25.31 14.15 27.73
CA LEU A 69 26.25 14.54 28.78
C LEU A 69 26.73 16.00 28.64
N ILE A 70 26.83 16.52 27.42
CA ILE A 70 27.23 17.92 27.16
C ILE A 70 26.38 18.94 27.95
N PRO A 71 25.03 18.92 27.88
CA PRO A 71 24.20 19.87 28.63
C PRO A 71 24.09 19.53 30.13
N LEU A 72 24.68 18.43 30.59
CA LEU A 72 24.73 18.07 32.01
C LEU A 72 26.02 18.57 32.68
N LEU A 73 27.05 18.84 31.88
CA LEU A 73 28.36 19.34 32.34
C LEU A 73 28.49 20.87 32.26
N PHE A 74 27.57 21.56 31.57
CA PHE A 74 27.49 23.01 31.44
C PHE A 74 26.13 23.52 31.92
#